data_AF-A0AAD4V560-F1
#
_entry.id   AF-A0AAD4V560-F1
#
_cell.length_a   1.000
_cell.length_b   1.000
_cell.length_c   1.000
_cell.angle_alpha   90.00
_cell.angle_beta   90.00
_cell.angle_gamma   90.00
#
_symmetry.space_group_name_H-M   'P 1'
#
loop_
_entity.id
_entity.type
_entity.pdbx_description
1 polymer ?
#
loop_
_entity_poly.entity_id
_entity_poly.type
_entity_poly.pdbx_seq_one_letter_code
_entity_poly.pdbx_strand_id
1 'polypeptide(L)'
;MPGVEIDRSTLWKRARQDKHGNIPDPKVAEKAKLIDELQKQVSEGKVSVYGSNDVLTMALGPEHPGRVRGVGSGISPRQYFNLPKPQRVSFDDRLKDSLRVLLQEETKKMEAKAREEALRMEARTKQLVEAEREHFLSQLSQLIPNFDPSMLKPRISQSPKNPICLTKQAALEVM
;
A
#
# COMPACT_ATOMS: atom_id res chain seq x y z
N MET A 1 10.26 20.38 -62.49
CA MET A 1 10.08 18.99 -62.01
C MET A 1 8.67 18.89 -61.48
N PRO A 2 7.72 18.21 -62.15
CA PRO A 2 6.41 17.97 -61.55
C PRO A 2 6.64 17.16 -60.26
N GLY A 3 6.20 17.70 -59.12
CA GLY A 3 6.36 17.07 -57.82
C GLY A 3 5.57 15.77 -57.80
N VAL A 4 6.27 14.64 -57.66
CA VAL A 4 5.61 13.36 -57.38
C VAL A 4 4.92 13.54 -56.03
N GLU A 5 3.59 13.53 -56.01
CA GLU A 5 2.82 13.50 -54.77
C GLU A 5 3.16 12.20 -54.04
N ILE A 6 4.04 12.30 -53.03
CA ILE A 6 4.43 11.15 -52.22
C ILE A 6 3.31 10.92 -51.21
N ASP A 7 2.56 9.84 -51.41
CA ASP A 7 1.50 9.42 -50.50
C ASP A 7 2.07 9.14 -49.09
N ARG A 8 1.39 9.63 -48.05
CA ARG A 8 1.81 9.53 -46.64
C ARG A 8 2.01 8.08 -46.21
N SER A 9 1.25 7.15 -46.76
CA SER A 9 1.37 5.72 -46.47
C SER A 9 2.71 5.12 -46.96
N THR A 10 3.23 5.63 -48.09
CA THR A 10 4.53 5.22 -48.63
C THR A 10 5.69 5.71 -47.77
N LEU A 11 5.61 6.95 -47.27
CA LEU A 11 6.56 7.51 -46.31
C LEU A 11 6.57 6.71 -45.00
N TRP A 12 5.39 6.37 -44.47
CA TRP A 12 5.28 5.59 -43.24
C TRP A 12 5.93 4.21 -43.36
N LYS A 13 5.70 3.52 -44.49
CA LYS A 13 6.34 2.23 -44.76
C LYS A 13 7.86 2.38 -44.89
N ARG A 14 8.34 3.34 -45.67
CA ARG A 14 9.77 3.57 -45.89
C ARG A 14 10.53 3.92 -44.61
N ALA A 15 9.92 4.68 -43.69
CA ALA A 15 10.51 5.04 -42.41
C ALA A 15 10.71 3.84 -41.46
N ARG A 16 10.03 2.72 -41.72
CA ARG A 16 10.04 1.51 -40.87
C ARG A 16 10.77 0.33 -41.51
N GLN A 17 11.33 0.54 -42.70
CA GLN A 17 12.21 -0.42 -43.37
C GLN A 17 13.63 -0.30 -42.82
N ASP A 18 14.30 -1.43 -42.69
CA ASP A 18 15.75 -1.48 -42.47
C ASP A 18 16.51 -1.21 -43.77
N LYS A 19 17.85 -1.28 -43.71
CA LYS A 19 18.72 -1.09 -44.89
C LYS A 19 18.50 -2.12 -46.01
N HIS A 20 17.84 -3.23 -45.71
CA HIS A 20 17.55 -4.33 -46.61
C HIS A 20 16.08 -4.32 -47.09
N GLY A 21 15.27 -3.34 -46.66
CA GLY A 21 13.86 -3.22 -47.02
C GLY A 21 12.90 -4.03 -46.15
N ASN A 22 13.38 -4.68 -45.09
CA ASN A 22 12.57 -5.47 -44.18
C ASN A 22 12.04 -4.63 -43.02
N ILE A 23 10.86 -5.00 -42.51
CA ILE A 23 10.29 -4.40 -41.30
C ILE A 23 10.52 -5.39 -40.15
N PRO A 24 11.38 -5.08 -39.16
CA PRO A 24 11.77 -6.03 -38.12
C PRO A 24 10.62 -6.36 -37.15
N ASP A 25 9.72 -5.41 -36.90
CA ASP A 25 8.60 -5.60 -35.99
C ASP A 25 7.44 -6.33 -36.69
N PRO A 26 7.02 -7.53 -36.22
CA PRO A 26 5.98 -8.31 -36.90
C PRO A 26 4.62 -7.60 -36.92
N LYS A 27 4.26 -6.91 -35.83
CA LYS A 27 3.01 -6.12 -35.76
C LYS A 27 3.00 -4.95 -36.75
N VAL A 28 4.17 -4.37 -37.02
CA VAL A 28 4.31 -3.27 -37.97
C VAL A 28 4.28 -3.81 -39.39
N ALA A 29 4.88 -4.98 -39.62
CA ALA A 29 4.84 -5.67 -40.90
C ALA A 29 3.39 -6.04 -41.31
N GLU A 30 2.56 -6.49 -40.36
CA GLU A 30 1.12 -6.71 -40.61
C GLU A 30 0.40 -5.44 -41.07
N LYS A 31 0.68 -4.30 -40.41
CA LYS A 31 0.12 -3.01 -40.80
C LYS A 31 0.62 -2.54 -42.17
N ALA A 32 1.88 -2.81 -42.51
CA ALA A 32 2.42 -2.51 -43.83
C ALA A 32 1.71 -3.32 -44.94
N LYS A 33 1.42 -4.61 -44.69
CA LYS A 33 0.63 -5.44 -45.61
C LYS A 33 -0.80 -4.91 -45.79
N LEU A 34 -1.43 -4.48 -44.70
CA LEU A 34 -2.76 -3.87 -44.76
C LEU A 34 -2.77 -2.58 -45.59
N ILE A 35 -1.73 -1.75 -45.47
CA ILE A 35 -1.55 -0.55 -46.30
C ILE A 35 -1.45 -0.93 -47.78
N ASP A 36 -0.68 -1.97 -48.14
CA ASP A 36 -0.54 -2.41 -49.54
C ASP A 36 -1.87 -2.88 -50.13
N GLU A 37 -2.64 -3.64 -49.37
CA GLU A 37 -3.97 -4.10 -49.79
C GLU A 37 -4.92 -2.92 -50.00
N LEU A 38 -4.91 -1.94 -49.09
CA LEU A 38 -5.74 -0.74 -49.22
C LEU A 38 -5.29 0.13 -50.40
N GLN A 39 -3.98 0.30 -50.64
CA GLN A 39 -3.48 1.03 -51.81
C GLN A 39 -3.93 0.36 -53.11
N LYS A 40 -3.90 -0.97 -53.17
CA LYS A 40 -4.40 -1.73 -54.31
C LYS A 40 -5.90 -1.47 -54.53
N GLN A 41 -6.71 -1.53 -53.46
CA GLN A 41 -8.15 -1.25 -53.56
C GLN A 41 -8.47 0.19 -53.97
N VAL A 42 -7.64 1.16 -53.58
CA VAL A 42 -7.75 2.56 -54.04
C VAL A 42 -7.40 2.66 -55.53
N SER A 43 -6.33 2.00 -55.98
CA SER A 43 -5.97 1.97 -57.41
C SER A 43 -7.01 1.29 -58.29
N GLU A 44 -7.72 0.29 -57.74
CA GLU A 44 -8.86 -0.38 -58.37
C GLU A 44 -10.17 0.42 -58.28
N GLY A 45 -10.17 1.58 -57.60
CA GLY A 45 -11.34 2.44 -57.42
C GLY A 45 -12.42 1.90 -56.48
N LYS A 46 -12.13 0.83 -55.71
CA LYS A 46 -13.06 0.23 -54.75
C LYS A 46 -13.16 1.04 -53.45
N VAL A 47 -12.07 1.72 -53.09
CA VAL A 47 -11.95 2.55 -51.89
C VAL A 47 -11.66 3.99 -52.30
N SER A 48 -12.51 4.91 -51.89
CA SER A 48 -12.31 6.34 -52.11
C SER A 48 -11.59 6.97 -50.91
N VAL A 49 -10.56 7.77 -51.20
CA VAL A 49 -9.78 8.50 -50.21
C VAL A 49 -10.18 9.97 -50.24
N TYR A 50 -10.49 10.56 -49.09
CA TYR A 50 -10.86 11.97 -48.99
C TYR A 50 -10.30 12.63 -47.73
N GLY A 51 -9.59 13.75 -47.91
CA GLY A 51 -9.07 14.56 -46.82
C GLY A 51 -8.26 13.75 -45.81
N SER A 52 -8.74 13.71 -44.56
CA SER A 52 -8.11 12.99 -43.45
C SER A 52 -8.36 11.47 -43.43
N ASN A 53 -9.28 10.95 -44.25
CA ASN A 53 -9.53 9.51 -44.40
C ASN A 53 -8.63 8.94 -45.51
N ASP A 54 -7.31 9.03 -45.30
CA ASP A 54 -6.31 8.45 -46.18
C ASP A 54 -6.01 6.98 -45.85
N VAL A 55 -5.32 6.29 -46.77
CA VAL A 55 -4.98 4.87 -46.64
C VAL A 55 -4.28 4.56 -45.31
N LEU A 56 -3.41 5.48 -44.87
CA LEU A 56 -2.68 5.31 -43.63
C LEU A 56 -3.60 5.39 -42.40
N THR A 57 -4.55 6.33 -42.40
CA THR A 57 -5.54 6.47 -41.32
C THR A 57 -6.50 5.27 -41.30
N MET A 58 -6.84 4.70 -42.45
CA MET A 58 -7.63 3.46 -42.52
C MET A 58 -6.87 2.25 -41.92
N ALA A 59 -5.56 2.14 -42.14
CA ALA A 59 -4.77 1.01 -41.66
C ALA A 59 -4.42 1.10 -40.17
N LEU A 60 -4.09 2.30 -39.68
CA LEU A 60 -3.61 2.54 -38.31
C LEU A 60 -4.72 3.00 -37.34
N GLY A 61 -5.82 3.53 -37.87
CA GLY A 61 -6.89 4.15 -37.11
C GLY A 61 -6.81 5.69 -37.13
N PRO A 62 -7.83 6.37 -36.58
CA PRO A 62 -7.89 7.83 -36.52
C PRO A 62 -6.63 8.41 -35.86
N GLU A 63 -6.08 9.47 -36.46
CA GLU A 63 -5.01 10.20 -35.80
C GLU A 63 -5.51 10.76 -34.46
N HIS A 64 -4.67 10.70 -33.44
CA HIS A 64 -4.99 11.28 -32.14
C HIS A 64 -4.41 12.70 -32.08
N PRO A 65 -5.21 13.76 -32.34
CA PRO A 65 -4.80 15.13 -32.10
C PRO A 65 -4.74 15.35 -30.59
N GLY A 66 -3.65 14.92 -29.96
CA GLY A 66 -3.56 14.90 -28.52
C GLY A 66 -2.21 14.40 -28.07
N ARG A 67 -1.32 15.38 -27.81
CA ARG A 67 0.03 15.24 -27.22
C ARG A 67 1.16 15.10 -28.24
N VAL A 68 1.44 16.22 -28.90
CA VAL A 68 2.82 16.54 -29.29
C VAL A 68 3.59 16.74 -27.99
N ARG A 69 4.35 15.74 -27.54
CA ARG A 69 5.40 16.01 -26.55
C ARG A 69 6.50 16.74 -27.31
N GLY A 70 6.52 18.06 -27.22
CA GLY A 70 7.73 18.80 -27.52
C GLY A 70 8.82 18.26 -26.60
N VAL A 71 9.85 17.63 -27.15
CA VAL A 71 11.07 17.33 -26.40
C VAL A 71 11.81 18.66 -26.29
N GLY A 72 11.32 19.54 -25.41
CA GLY A 72 11.94 20.83 -25.15
C GLY A 72 13.10 20.65 -24.18
N SER A 73 14.31 21.01 -24.59
CA SER A 73 15.49 21.18 -23.74
C SER A 73 15.35 22.44 -22.86
N GLY A 74 14.23 22.56 -22.15
CA GLY A 74 13.90 23.70 -21.30
C GLY A 74 13.78 23.29 -19.83
N ILE A 75 14.10 24.22 -18.94
CA ILE A 75 13.86 24.06 -17.51
C ILE A 75 12.35 23.97 -17.29
N SER A 76 11.86 22.85 -16.76
CA SER A 76 10.44 22.74 -16.43
C SER A 76 10.07 23.79 -15.38
N PRO A 77 8.84 24.34 -15.37
CA PRO A 77 8.41 25.29 -14.33
C PRO A 77 8.73 24.79 -12.91
N ARG A 78 8.70 23.47 -12.73
CA ARG A 78 9.01 22.79 -11.49
C ARG A 78 10.48 22.87 -11.08
N GLN A 79 11.40 22.77 -12.04
CA GLN A 79 12.84 23.01 -11.83
C GLN A 79 13.13 24.50 -11.66
N TYR A 80 12.37 25.39 -12.31
CA TYR A 80 12.53 26.83 -12.16
C TYR A 80 12.14 27.31 -10.75
N PHE A 81 11.00 26.83 -10.24
CA PHE A 81 10.49 27.18 -8.91
C PHE A 81 10.98 26.26 -7.77
N ASN A 82 11.95 25.36 -8.03
CA ASN A 82 12.50 24.41 -7.04
C ASN A 82 11.43 23.64 -6.24
N LEU A 83 10.32 23.25 -6.87
CA LEU A 83 9.21 22.64 -6.16
C LEU A 83 9.54 21.20 -5.73
N PRO A 84 9.24 20.81 -4.47
CA PRO A 84 9.50 19.47 -3.97
C PRO A 84 8.83 18.40 -4.85
N LYS A 85 9.47 17.24 -4.98
CA LYS A 85 8.89 16.08 -5.70
C LYS A 85 7.62 15.65 -4.98
N PRO A 86 6.45 15.67 -5.66
CA PRO A 86 5.27 15.05 -5.10
C PRO A 86 5.61 13.58 -4.91
N GLN A 87 5.62 13.16 -3.66
CA GLN A 87 5.76 11.76 -3.29
C GLN A 87 4.56 11.04 -3.92
N ARG A 88 4.82 10.25 -4.95
CA ARG A 88 3.77 9.40 -5.52
C ARG A 88 3.59 8.25 -4.54
N VAL A 89 2.50 8.29 -3.77
CA VAL A 89 2.03 7.11 -3.04
C VAL A 89 1.55 6.09 -4.06
N SER A 90 2.23 4.95 -4.13
CA SER A 90 1.78 3.86 -5.00
C SER A 90 0.53 3.21 -4.42
N PHE A 91 -0.21 2.49 -5.26
CA PHE A 91 -1.31 1.66 -4.78
C PHE A 91 -0.81 0.61 -3.78
N ASP A 92 0.39 0.05 -4.01
CA ASP A 92 1.03 -0.91 -3.10
C ASP A 92 1.34 -0.29 -1.74
N ASP A 93 1.74 0.98 -1.68
CA ASP A 93 2.01 1.67 -0.41
C ASP A 93 0.72 1.81 0.41
N ARG A 94 -0.40 2.14 -0.24
CA ARG A 94 -1.71 2.23 0.41
C ARG A 94 -2.19 0.88 0.93
N LEU A 95 -1.94 -0.20 0.18
CA LEU A 95 -2.26 -1.56 0.61
C LEU A 95 -1.43 -1.99 1.81
N LYS A 96 -0.12 -1.69 1.81
CA LYS A 96 0.77 -1.97 2.95
C LYS A 96 0.34 -1.24 4.21
N ASP A 97 -0.05 0.02 4.10
CA ASP A 97 -0.55 0.79 5.24
C ASP A 97 -1.85 0.21 5.78
N SER A 98 -2.77 -0.17 4.90
CA SER A 98 -4.04 -0.81 5.28
C SER A 98 -3.81 -2.15 6.00
N LEU A 99 -2.90 -2.99 5.50
CA LEU A 99 -2.53 -4.25 6.14
C LEU A 99 -1.89 -4.05 7.51
N ARG A 100 -1.03 -3.03 7.65
CA ARG A 100 -0.39 -2.70 8.93
C ARG A 100 -1.43 -2.35 9.99
N VAL A 101 -2.43 -1.55 9.64
CA VAL A 101 -3.51 -1.16 10.56
C VAL A 101 -4.30 -2.40 11.01
N LEU A 102 -4.68 -3.28 10.07
CA LEU A 102 -5.41 -4.50 10.40
C LEU A 102 -4.62 -5.43 11.34
N LEU A 103 -3.33 -5.66 11.09
CA LEU A 103 -2.50 -6.46 11.99
C LEU A 103 -2.40 -5.83 13.39
N GLN A 104 -2.31 -4.51 13.46
CA GLN A 104 -2.23 -3.81 14.75
C GLN A 104 -3.54 -3.90 15.53
N GLU A 105 -4.69 -3.84 14.84
CA GLU A 105 -5.99 -4.03 15.48
C GLU A 105 -6.17 -5.46 15.99
N GLU A 106 -5.79 -6.46 15.22
CA GLU A 106 -5.90 -7.87 15.63
C GLU A 106 -4.98 -8.19 16.82
N THR A 107 -3.74 -7.68 16.83
CA THR A 107 -2.82 -7.85 17.96
C THR A 107 -3.37 -7.19 19.24
N LYS A 108 -3.90 -5.97 19.15
CA LYS A 108 -4.55 -5.29 20.29
C LYS A 108 -5.77 -6.05 20.81
N LYS A 109 -6.58 -6.64 19.93
CA LYS A 109 -7.74 -7.46 20.35
C LYS A 109 -7.31 -8.72 21.08
N MET A 110 -6.29 -9.41 20.58
CA MET A 110 -5.75 -10.60 21.25
C MET A 110 -5.16 -10.26 22.62
N GLU A 111 -4.42 -9.16 22.70
CA GLU A 111 -3.85 -8.68 23.96
C GLU A 111 -4.94 -8.29 24.97
N ALA A 112 -5.99 -7.59 24.54
CA ALA A 112 -7.12 -7.23 25.39
C ALA A 112 -7.84 -8.47 25.94
N LYS A 113 -8.09 -9.47 25.08
CA LYS A 113 -8.70 -10.75 25.50
C LYS A 113 -7.81 -11.50 26.49
N ALA A 114 -6.50 -11.56 26.24
CA ALA A 114 -5.56 -12.21 27.15
C ALA A 114 -5.51 -11.52 28.53
N ARG A 115 -5.55 -10.19 28.55
CA ARG A 115 -5.60 -9.41 29.80
C ARG A 115 -6.91 -9.63 30.57
N GLU A 116 -8.05 -9.65 29.88
CA GLU A 116 -9.34 -9.93 30.49
C GLU A 116 -9.40 -11.35 31.07
N GLU A 117 -8.88 -12.33 30.34
CA GLU A 117 -8.81 -13.72 30.81
C GLU A 117 -7.86 -13.87 32.00
N ALA A 118 -6.71 -13.19 31.99
CA ALA A 118 -5.78 -13.18 33.12
C ALA A 118 -6.44 -12.59 34.38
N LEU A 119 -7.14 -11.47 34.26
CA LEU A 119 -7.90 -10.87 35.37
C LEU A 119 -9.01 -11.79 35.86
N ARG A 120 -9.69 -12.50 34.95
CA ARG A 120 -10.72 -13.47 35.31
C ARG A 120 -10.14 -14.66 36.07
N MET A 121 -8.98 -15.16 35.66
CA MET A 121 -8.27 -16.23 36.35
C MET A 121 -7.79 -15.77 37.72
N GLU A 122 -7.24 -14.56 37.83
CA GLU A 122 -6.82 -13.96 39.11
C GLU A 122 -8.02 -13.72 40.05
N ALA A 123 -9.17 -13.30 39.52
CA ALA A 123 -10.38 -13.14 40.32
C ALA A 123 -10.88 -14.48 40.86
N ARG A 124 -10.84 -15.54 40.04
CA ARG A 124 -11.20 -16.90 40.47
C ARG A 124 -10.26 -17.42 41.57
N THR A 125 -8.96 -17.22 41.43
CA THR A 125 -8.01 -17.65 42.47
C THR A 125 -8.18 -16.87 43.76
N LYS A 126 -8.40 -15.55 43.68
CA LYS A 126 -8.72 -14.73 44.86
C LYS A 126 -10.00 -15.20 45.57
N GLN A 127 -11.05 -15.51 44.82
CA GLN A 127 -12.29 -16.04 45.40
C GLN A 127 -12.09 -17.38 46.13
N LEU A 128 -11.28 -18.29 45.59
CA LEU A 128 -10.96 -19.55 46.27
C LEU A 128 -10.20 -19.32 47.57
N VAL A 129 -9.20 -18.44 47.56
CA VAL A 129 -8.42 -18.10 48.76
C VAL A 129 -9.31 -17.41 49.81
N GLU A 130 -10.21 -16.52 49.38
CA GLU A 130 -11.17 -15.87 50.28
C GLU A 130 -12.18 -16.86 50.87
N ALA A 131 -12.72 -17.78 50.06
CA ALA A 131 -13.61 -18.82 50.55
C ALA A 131 -12.92 -19.78 51.55
N GLU A 132 -11.67 -20.17 51.28
CA GLU A 132 -10.86 -20.96 52.22
C GLU A 132 -10.61 -20.21 53.53
N ARG A 133 -10.32 -18.90 53.43
CA ARG A 133 -10.15 -18.03 54.59
C ARG A 133 -11.43 -17.97 55.42
N GLU A 134 -12.58 -17.75 54.80
CA GLU A 134 -13.88 -17.71 55.51
C GLU A 134 -14.21 -19.05 56.16
N HIS A 135 -13.95 -20.16 55.45
CA HIS A 135 -14.13 -21.49 55.99
C HIS A 135 -13.28 -21.71 57.26
N PHE A 136 -12.01 -21.29 57.25
CA PHE A 136 -11.14 -21.37 58.43
C PHE A 136 -11.62 -20.48 59.58
N LEU A 137 -12.06 -19.25 59.29
CA LEU A 137 -12.60 -18.34 60.31
C LEU A 137 -13.85 -18.91 60.99
N SER A 138 -14.72 -19.57 60.21
CA SER A 138 -15.89 -20.25 60.75
C SER A 138 -15.51 -21.35 61.73
N GLN A 139 -14.52 -22.19 61.39
CA GLN A 139 -14.01 -23.22 62.31
C GLN A 139 -13.45 -22.62 63.62
N LEU A 140 -12.70 -21.52 63.54
CA LEU A 140 -12.15 -20.86 64.73
C LEU A 140 -13.22 -20.29 65.65
N SER A 141 -14.28 -19.70 65.07
CA SER A 141 -15.39 -19.16 65.86
C SER A 141 -16.12 -20.23 66.70
N GLN A 142 -16.11 -21.48 66.25
CA GLN A 142 -16.70 -22.60 66.96
C GLN A 142 -15.79 -23.14 68.09
N LEU A 143 -14.47 -23.06 67.92
CA LEU A 143 -13.49 -23.55 68.91
C LEU A 143 -13.18 -22.53 70.02
N ILE A 144 -13.21 -21.24 69.71
CA ILE A 144 -12.77 -20.16 70.63
C ILE A 144 -13.99 -19.28 70.99
N PRO A 145 -14.57 -19.41 72.20
CA PRO A 145 -15.63 -18.52 72.66
C PRO A 145 -15.14 -17.05 72.71
N ASN A 146 -15.93 -16.12 72.14
CA ASN A 146 -15.63 -14.69 71.98
C ASN A 146 -14.53 -14.33 70.94
N PHE A 147 -14.28 -15.19 69.95
CA PHE A 147 -13.37 -14.86 68.84
C PHE A 147 -13.89 -13.71 67.97
N ASP A 148 -13.13 -12.61 67.86
CA ASP A 148 -13.40 -11.50 66.96
C ASP A 148 -12.51 -11.57 65.69
N PRO A 149 -13.09 -11.76 64.48
CA PRO A 149 -12.35 -11.79 63.22
C PRO A 149 -11.53 -10.53 62.93
N SER A 150 -11.87 -9.39 63.56
CA SER A 150 -11.17 -8.13 63.39
C SER A 150 -9.71 -8.18 63.87
N MET A 151 -9.37 -9.14 64.75
CA MET A 151 -8.04 -9.39 65.30
C MET A 151 -7.05 -9.96 64.27
N LEU A 152 -7.54 -10.53 63.15
CA LEU A 152 -6.72 -11.09 62.07
C LEU A 152 -6.45 -10.12 60.92
N LYS A 153 -6.85 -8.85 61.05
CA LYS A 153 -6.46 -7.84 60.06
C LYS A 153 -4.94 -7.71 60.09
N PRO A 154 -4.24 -7.78 58.95
CA PRO A 154 -2.82 -7.45 58.92
C PRO A 154 -2.68 -6.03 59.45
N ARG A 155 -1.99 -5.85 60.59
CA ARG A 155 -1.49 -4.54 60.96
C ARG A 155 -0.58 -4.13 59.81
N ILE A 156 -1.04 -3.21 58.98
CA ILE A 156 -0.14 -2.39 58.17
C ILE A 156 0.63 -1.57 59.19
N SER A 157 1.63 -2.19 59.83
CA SER A 157 2.62 -1.44 60.56
C SER A 157 3.27 -0.57 59.51
N GLN A 158 3.09 0.74 59.66
CA GLN A 158 3.97 1.70 59.02
C GLN A 158 5.36 1.41 59.60
N SER A 159 6.08 0.49 58.95
CA SER A 159 7.49 0.26 59.24
C SER A 159 8.20 1.60 58.97
N PRO A 160 9.08 2.07 59.86
CA PRO A 160 9.76 3.34 59.67
C PRO A 160 10.52 3.29 58.34
N LYS A 161 10.42 4.37 57.56
CA LYS A 161 11.16 4.57 56.32
C LYS A 161 12.66 4.42 56.60
N ASN A 162 13.26 3.29 56.22
CA ASN A 162 14.71 3.16 56.14
C ASN A 162 15.18 3.79 54.81
N PRO A 163 16.06 4.80 54.82
CA PRO A 163 16.46 5.50 53.60
C PRO A 163 17.70 4.84 52.99
N ILE A 164 17.63 3.59 52.53
CA ILE A 164 18.78 2.97 51.85
C ILE A 164 18.31 2.03 50.74
N CYS A 165 18.23 2.57 49.51
CA CYS A 165 18.79 1.97 48.28
C CYS A 165 18.32 2.70 47.01
N LEU A 166 18.57 4.01 46.92
CA LEU A 166 18.64 4.65 45.60
C LEU A 166 19.95 4.25 44.95
N THR A 167 19.95 3.22 44.13
CA THR A 167 20.81 3.10 42.94
C THR A 167 20.44 1.81 42.19
N LYS A 168 19.64 1.95 41.14
CA LYS A 168 19.74 1.25 39.85
C LYS A 168 18.46 1.46 39.04
N GLN A 169 18.22 2.69 38.59
CA GLN A 169 17.33 2.92 37.46
C GLN A 169 17.61 4.27 36.80
N ALA A 170 18.78 4.39 36.18
CA ALA A 170 19.09 5.46 35.23
C ALA A 170 20.12 4.93 34.23
N ALA A 171 19.70 3.99 33.39
CA ALA A 171 20.45 3.55 32.21
C ALA A 171 19.50 2.79 31.28
N LEU A 172 18.52 3.51 30.71
CA LEU A 172 17.81 3.11 29.49
C LEU A 172 17.00 4.31 28.99
N GLU A 173 17.70 5.40 28.77
CA GLU A 173 17.32 6.46 27.83
C GLU A 173 18.64 6.93 27.22
N VAL A 174 18.67 7.05 25.89
CA VAL A 174 19.87 7.11 25.02
C VAL A 174 20.42 5.75 24.59
N MET A 175 19.68 5.10 23.68
CA MET A 175 20.17 4.75 22.34
C MET A 175 19.00 4.49 21.40
#